data_AF-A0A954MN95-F1
#
_entry.id   AF-A0A954MN95-F1
#
_cell.length_a   1.000
_cell.length_b   1.000
_cell.length_c   1.000
_cell.angle_alpha   90.00
_cell.angle_beta   90.00
_cell.angle_gamma   90.00
#
_symmetry.space_group_name_H-M   'P 1'
#
loop_
_entity.id
_entity.type
_entity.pdbx_description
1 polymer ?
#
loop_
_entity_poly.entity_id
_entity_poly.type
_entity_poly.pdbx_seq_one_letter_code
_entity_poly.pdbx_strand_id
1 'polypeptide(L)'
;MKRRLHASRRAGRFAVVITTIFACLTVTSSVWGWGAGHNDLQRAIIARLPPSFRKHLSEESIQISIRSWSHYPDSFETFDAESELIGPAGLAMLERYGVKRRYDLHHDRGRAVNFLLLVDSLRAKRYETALFWLSCLAHSTGDMAACNHDPLIHFAKYDWPHTGATVANGVAAGKFSAALDLSYAMEQPEGPAAFEAAIDSMTLVDNGHGPHEAILDVMMYGYEGAAICSTRGVPILTGAAAWLGHGDEEARGNLCRNMTELGAWAAVRATRDFEVAQRLALQDLQLELSDRTADAYNSRVEDWVQQSSLEDEVLYAPILNPLSASTNKAIGVVLEPTWRMNEGMLGFSDRVYAASICRTLAAADRSHVTLDIRDLARDGFPDPKQVSIVVIPATRFGNYHGMRAGDVDQHLQQYLDAGGRVVWIGGRHLPASVALAELRSAMTKTEKSN
;
A
#
# COMPACT_ATOMS: atom_id res chain seq x y z
N MET A 1 -39.66 17.42 53.83
CA MET A 1 -40.28 16.07 53.83
C MET A 1 -40.31 15.56 52.39
N LYS A 2 -39.62 14.45 52.10
CA LYS A 2 -39.76 13.47 50.97
C LYS A 2 -40.11 14.02 49.56
N ARG A 3 -39.18 14.02 48.59
CA ARG A 3 -38.75 12.95 47.65
C ARG A 3 -39.54 12.93 46.31
N ARG A 4 -38.78 13.10 45.20
CA ARG A 4 -38.79 12.38 43.89
C ARG A 4 -40.05 12.50 43.01
N LEU A 5 -40.00 12.62 41.67
CA LEU A 5 -39.08 12.08 40.68
C LEU A 5 -38.89 13.00 39.45
N HIS A 6 -37.64 13.02 38.97
CA HIS A 6 -37.23 13.44 37.63
C HIS A 6 -37.54 12.36 36.59
N ALA A 7 -38.17 12.74 35.47
CA ALA A 7 -38.05 12.04 34.20
C ALA A 7 -38.38 13.01 33.05
N SER A 8 -37.37 13.48 32.31
CA SER A 8 -37.46 13.89 30.88
C SER A 8 -36.25 14.70 30.38
N ARG A 9 -35.01 14.26 30.63
CA ARG A 9 -33.84 14.83 29.92
C ARG A 9 -32.78 13.78 29.62
N ARG A 10 -33.13 12.73 28.88
CA ARG A 10 -32.15 11.77 28.32
C ARG A 10 -32.43 11.27 26.90
N ALA A 11 -33.39 11.85 26.18
CA ALA A 11 -33.69 11.42 24.80
C ALA A 11 -32.93 12.22 23.70
N GLY A 12 -32.30 13.35 24.02
CA GLY A 12 -31.72 14.26 23.01
C GLY A 12 -30.21 14.12 22.73
N ARG A 13 -29.49 13.19 23.38
CA ARG A 13 -28.04 13.00 23.18
C ARG A 13 -27.64 11.63 22.63
N PHE A 14 -28.59 10.72 22.45
CA PHE A 14 -28.33 9.39 21.88
C PHE A 14 -28.46 9.35 20.35
N ALA A 15 -29.09 10.34 19.73
CA ALA A 15 -29.31 10.37 18.29
C ALA A 15 -28.14 10.95 17.47
N VAL A 16 -27.16 11.60 18.10
CA VAL A 16 -25.99 12.18 17.41
C VAL A 16 -24.78 11.26 17.43
N VAL A 17 -24.70 10.31 18.38
CA VAL A 17 -23.57 9.36 18.50
C VAL A 17 -23.74 8.14 17.59
N ILE A 18 -24.97 7.80 17.19
CA ILE A 18 -25.24 6.63 16.34
C ILE A 18 -24.97 6.92 14.84
N THR A 19 -25.05 8.18 14.39
CA THR A 19 -24.80 8.53 12.99
C THR A 19 -23.30 8.58 12.64
N THR A 20 -22.42 8.87 13.61
CA THR A 20 -20.96 8.92 13.39
C THR A 20 -20.32 7.53 13.37
N ILE A 21 -20.94 6.51 13.97
CA ILE A 21 -20.38 5.15 14.04
C ILE A 21 -20.68 4.31 12.78
N PHE A 22 -21.74 4.64 12.04
CA PHE A 22 -22.07 3.96 10.77
C PHE A 22 -21.13 4.31 9.60
N ALA A 23 -20.39 5.42 9.67
CA ALA A 23 -19.49 5.84 8.60
C ALA A 23 -18.12 5.10 8.58
N CYS A 24 -17.74 4.44 9.68
CA CYS A 24 -16.42 3.76 9.78
C CYS A 24 -16.45 2.26 9.45
N LEU A 25 -17.63 1.66 9.20
CA LEU A 25 -17.76 0.18 9.19
C LEU A 25 -18.16 -0.44 7.84
N THR A 26 -18.34 0.34 6.78
CA THR A 26 -18.71 -0.18 5.44
C THR A 26 -17.93 0.41 4.28
N VAL A 27 -16.82 1.09 4.53
CA VAL A 27 -15.94 1.56 3.44
C VAL A 27 -15.01 0.42 3.00
N THR A 28 -15.58 -0.59 2.36
CA THR A 28 -14.90 -1.28 1.25
C THR A 28 -15.23 -0.52 -0.03
N SER A 29 -15.22 0.84 0.02
CA SER A 29 -15.17 1.59 -1.23
C SER A 29 -13.92 1.10 -1.91
N SER A 30 -14.07 0.58 -3.12
CA SER A 30 -13.00 0.31 -4.06
C SER A 30 -11.86 1.31 -3.79
N VAL A 31 -10.76 0.83 -3.23
CA VAL A 31 -9.63 1.67 -2.86
C VAL A 31 -8.81 1.81 -4.13
N TRP A 32 -9.26 2.67 -5.04
CA TRP A 32 -8.57 2.92 -6.31
C TRP A 32 -7.20 3.55 -6.01
N GLY A 33 -6.12 2.89 -6.39
CA GLY A 33 -4.75 3.38 -6.26
C GLY A 33 -4.61 4.72 -6.97
N TRP A 34 -4.72 4.69 -8.30
CA TRP A 34 -4.90 5.86 -9.14
C TRP A 34 -6.32 5.92 -9.73
N GLY A 35 -6.87 7.12 -9.83
CA GLY A 35 -8.03 7.41 -10.66
C GLY A 35 -7.57 7.70 -12.09
N ALA A 36 -7.84 8.91 -12.58
CA ALA A 36 -7.50 9.29 -13.94
C ALA A 36 -5.99 9.23 -14.25
N GLY A 37 -5.12 9.22 -13.24
CA GLY A 37 -3.67 9.07 -13.37
C GLY A 37 -3.22 7.82 -14.13
N HIS A 38 -4.00 6.74 -14.16
CA HIS A 38 -3.70 5.58 -15.01
C HIS A 38 -3.67 5.94 -16.50
N ASN A 39 -4.46 6.92 -16.94
CA ASN A 39 -4.43 7.40 -18.32
C ASN A 39 -3.09 8.07 -18.64
N ASP A 40 -2.56 8.86 -17.72
CA ASP A 40 -1.31 9.59 -17.89
C ASP A 40 -0.11 8.66 -17.87
N LEU A 41 -0.13 7.67 -16.96
CA LEU A 41 0.82 6.57 -16.95
C LEU A 41 0.83 5.81 -18.29
N GLN A 42 -0.35 5.43 -18.79
CA GLN A 42 -0.46 4.68 -20.04
C GLN A 42 0.00 5.49 -21.25
N ARG A 43 -0.27 6.80 -21.29
CA ARG A 43 0.26 7.71 -22.34
C ARG A 43 1.79 7.72 -22.34
N ALA A 44 2.40 7.85 -21.16
CA ALA A 44 3.86 7.88 -21.03
C ALA A 44 4.52 6.58 -21.51
N ILE A 45 3.89 5.42 -21.21
CA ILE A 45 4.35 4.11 -21.67
C ILE A 45 4.22 3.98 -23.18
N ILE A 46 3.05 4.28 -23.75
CA ILE A 46 2.81 4.19 -25.21
C ILE A 46 3.78 5.09 -25.99
N ALA A 47 4.08 6.28 -25.47
CA ALA A 47 5.05 7.20 -26.08
C ALA A 47 6.44 6.56 -26.22
N ARG A 48 6.81 5.67 -25.29
CA ARG A 48 8.12 5.01 -25.18
C ARG A 48 8.18 3.63 -25.82
N LEU A 49 7.05 3.09 -26.29
CA LEU A 49 7.05 1.80 -26.97
C LEU A 49 7.89 1.84 -28.27
N PRO A 50 8.63 0.76 -28.60
CA PRO A 50 9.46 0.70 -29.79
C PRO A 50 8.66 0.99 -31.07
N PRO A 51 9.20 1.76 -32.03
CA PRO A 51 8.54 2.01 -33.31
C PRO A 51 8.17 0.74 -34.07
N SER A 52 8.97 -0.32 -33.89
CA SER A 52 8.73 -1.66 -34.45
C SER A 52 7.44 -2.32 -33.94
N PHE A 53 7.00 -2.00 -32.72
CA PHE A 53 5.72 -2.44 -32.17
C PHE A 53 4.60 -1.45 -32.50
N ARG A 54 4.84 -0.14 -32.30
CA ARG A 54 3.82 0.91 -32.49
C ARG A 54 3.22 0.93 -33.89
N LYS A 55 4.00 0.61 -34.94
CA LYS A 55 3.51 0.55 -36.33
C LYS A 55 2.40 -0.49 -36.56
N HIS A 56 2.21 -1.43 -35.64
CA HIS A 56 1.18 -2.46 -35.72
C HIS A 56 -0.10 -2.12 -34.95
N LEU A 57 -0.12 -0.99 -34.24
CA LEU A 57 -1.25 -0.56 -33.44
C LEU A 57 -2.10 0.42 -34.22
N SER A 58 -3.42 0.27 -34.13
CA SER A 58 -4.35 1.29 -34.61
C SER A 58 -4.44 2.44 -33.60
N GLU A 59 -4.83 3.63 -34.05
CA GLU A 59 -5.13 4.74 -33.14
C GLU A 59 -6.29 4.38 -32.18
N GLU A 60 -7.26 3.61 -32.65
CA GLU A 60 -8.37 3.11 -31.83
C GLU A 60 -7.87 2.24 -30.67
N SER A 61 -7.04 1.24 -30.95
CA SER A 61 -6.45 0.37 -29.92
C SER A 61 -5.61 1.16 -28.92
N ILE A 62 -4.89 2.20 -29.37
CA ILE A 62 -4.15 3.12 -28.49
C ILE A 62 -5.10 3.88 -27.57
N GLN A 63 -6.19 4.45 -28.11
CA GLN A 63 -7.15 5.21 -27.29
C GLN A 63 -7.91 4.31 -26.31
N ILE A 64 -8.30 3.10 -26.71
CA ILE A 64 -8.94 2.12 -25.83
C ILE A 64 -7.97 1.70 -24.72
N SER A 65 -6.71 1.45 -25.07
CA SER A 65 -5.65 1.15 -24.09
C SER A 65 -5.53 2.24 -23.03
N ILE A 66 -5.49 3.51 -23.44
CA ILE A 66 -5.35 4.66 -22.52
C ILE A 66 -6.58 4.84 -21.63
N ARG A 67 -7.81 4.67 -22.15
CA ARG A 67 -9.03 5.09 -21.45
C ARG A 67 -9.79 3.96 -20.76
N SER A 68 -9.57 2.72 -21.19
CA SER A 68 -10.35 1.56 -20.74
C SER A 68 -9.43 0.46 -20.22
N TRP A 69 -8.47 -0.03 -21.01
CA TRP A 69 -7.63 -1.15 -20.56
C TRP A 69 -6.70 -0.77 -19.41
N SER A 70 -6.29 0.49 -19.32
CA SER A 70 -5.56 1.06 -18.19
C SER A 70 -6.34 1.09 -16.88
N HIS A 71 -7.65 0.80 -16.88
CA HIS A 71 -8.51 0.68 -15.69
C HIS A 71 -9.10 -0.73 -15.55
N TYR A 72 -8.72 -1.64 -16.46
CA TYR A 72 -9.35 -2.95 -16.56
C TYR A 72 -9.23 -3.81 -15.29
N PRO A 73 -8.08 -3.80 -14.58
CA PRO A 73 -7.94 -4.57 -13.35
C PRO A 73 -8.83 -4.09 -12.20
N ASP A 74 -9.36 -2.86 -12.21
CA ASP A 74 -10.21 -2.30 -11.14
C ASP A 74 -11.66 -2.83 -11.11
N SER A 75 -11.87 -4.05 -11.60
CA SER A 75 -13.17 -4.69 -11.66
C SER A 75 -13.14 -6.09 -11.04
N PHE A 76 -14.19 -6.43 -10.28
CA PHE A 76 -14.39 -7.77 -9.73
C PHE A 76 -15.06 -8.74 -10.71
N GLU A 77 -15.33 -8.30 -11.94
CA GLU A 77 -15.88 -9.14 -13.01
C GLU A 77 -14.87 -10.21 -13.48
N THR A 78 -15.39 -11.21 -14.18
CA THR A 78 -14.61 -12.21 -14.92
C THR A 78 -14.09 -11.63 -16.24
N PHE A 79 -13.29 -12.43 -16.95
CA PHE A 79 -12.67 -12.07 -18.24
C PHE A 79 -13.59 -12.27 -19.45
N ASP A 80 -14.88 -12.51 -19.24
CA ASP A 80 -15.80 -12.95 -20.30
C ASP A 80 -16.00 -11.89 -21.40
N ALA A 81 -16.04 -10.61 -21.03
CA ALA A 81 -16.25 -9.51 -21.98
C ALA A 81 -15.09 -9.35 -22.99
N GLU A 82 -13.88 -9.78 -22.63
CA GLU A 82 -12.67 -9.71 -23.44
C GLU A 82 -12.21 -11.10 -23.90
N SER A 83 -13.05 -12.12 -23.77
CA SER A 83 -12.73 -13.51 -24.10
C SER A 83 -12.25 -13.69 -25.54
N GLU A 84 -12.79 -12.94 -26.51
CA GLU A 84 -12.33 -12.92 -27.90
C GLU A 84 -10.93 -12.30 -28.04
N LEU A 85 -10.68 -11.19 -27.36
CA LEU A 85 -9.38 -10.49 -27.35
C LEU A 85 -8.30 -11.32 -26.65
N ILE A 86 -8.63 -12.01 -25.57
CA ILE A 86 -7.72 -12.86 -24.80
C ILE A 86 -7.48 -14.18 -25.55
N GLY A 87 -8.55 -14.80 -26.04
CA GLY A 87 -8.56 -16.09 -26.72
C GLY A 87 -8.42 -17.30 -25.77
N PRO A 88 -8.69 -18.52 -26.27
CA PRO A 88 -8.80 -19.71 -25.43
C PRO A 88 -7.53 -20.06 -24.65
N ALA A 89 -6.35 -19.89 -25.26
CA ALA A 89 -5.08 -20.18 -24.61
C ALA A 89 -4.80 -19.23 -23.43
N GLY A 90 -5.14 -17.94 -23.57
CA GLY A 90 -4.98 -16.97 -22.48
C GLY A 90 -5.94 -17.23 -21.33
N LEU A 91 -7.21 -17.57 -21.63
CA LEU A 91 -8.19 -17.95 -20.62
C LEU A 91 -7.76 -19.21 -19.86
N ALA A 92 -7.23 -20.22 -20.56
CA ALA A 92 -6.71 -21.43 -19.93
C ALA A 92 -5.50 -21.15 -19.03
N MET A 93 -4.65 -20.18 -19.39
CA MET A 93 -3.53 -19.76 -18.53
C MET A 93 -4.01 -19.07 -17.25
N LEU A 94 -4.98 -18.15 -17.36
CA LEU A 94 -5.60 -17.49 -16.21
C LEU A 94 -6.22 -18.52 -15.25
N GLU A 95 -6.98 -19.47 -15.79
CA GLU A 95 -7.59 -20.56 -15.03
C GLU A 95 -6.53 -21.44 -14.35
N ARG A 96 -5.51 -21.88 -15.09
CA ARG A 96 -4.41 -22.72 -14.57
C ARG A 96 -3.77 -22.09 -13.33
N TYR A 97 -3.62 -20.78 -13.31
CA TYR A 97 -2.99 -20.06 -12.20
C TYR A 97 -4.00 -19.44 -11.21
N GLY A 98 -5.28 -19.77 -11.33
CA GLY A 98 -6.32 -19.34 -10.40
C GLY A 98 -6.60 -17.83 -10.43
N VAL A 99 -6.28 -17.15 -11.53
CA VAL A 99 -6.64 -15.74 -11.78
C VAL A 99 -8.05 -15.74 -12.38
N LYS A 100 -9.07 -15.52 -11.54
CA LYS A 100 -10.49 -15.73 -11.92
C LYS A 100 -11.22 -14.45 -12.27
N ARG A 101 -10.79 -13.33 -11.68
CA ARG A 101 -11.39 -12.00 -11.83
C ARG A 101 -10.32 -11.02 -12.29
N ARG A 102 -10.74 -9.92 -12.91
CA ARG A 102 -9.83 -8.85 -13.35
C ARG A 102 -9.05 -8.27 -12.17
N TYR A 103 -9.70 -8.11 -11.01
CA TYR A 103 -9.06 -7.66 -9.77
C TYR A 103 -7.94 -8.57 -9.28
N ASP A 104 -7.98 -9.86 -9.61
CA ASP A 104 -6.92 -10.79 -9.20
C ASP A 104 -5.58 -10.46 -9.89
N LEU A 105 -5.57 -9.62 -10.95
CA LEU A 105 -4.36 -9.10 -11.58
C LEU A 105 -3.53 -8.18 -10.66
N HIS A 106 -4.12 -7.66 -9.57
CA HIS A 106 -3.40 -6.88 -8.56
C HIS A 106 -2.52 -7.73 -7.63
N HIS A 107 -2.73 -9.05 -7.60
CA HIS A 107 -1.89 -9.97 -6.83
C HIS A 107 -0.53 -10.19 -7.52
N ASP A 108 0.51 -10.54 -6.78
CA ASP A 108 1.85 -10.76 -7.35
C ASP A 108 1.83 -11.88 -8.39
N ARG A 109 1.12 -12.97 -8.07
CA ARG A 109 0.85 -14.05 -9.02
C ARG A 109 0.06 -13.55 -10.23
N GLY A 110 -0.91 -12.67 -10.02
CA GLY A 110 -1.71 -12.07 -11.10
C GLY A 110 -0.85 -11.26 -12.07
N ARG A 111 0.03 -10.40 -11.54
CA ARG A 111 1.03 -9.64 -12.33
C ARG A 111 1.97 -10.57 -13.10
N ALA A 112 2.45 -11.64 -12.48
CA ALA A 112 3.28 -12.61 -13.18
C ALA A 112 2.53 -13.30 -14.33
N VAL A 113 1.28 -13.73 -14.12
CA VAL A 113 0.45 -14.32 -15.19
C VAL A 113 0.19 -13.31 -16.30
N ASN A 114 -0.06 -12.05 -15.96
CA ASN A 114 -0.21 -10.96 -16.93
C ASN A 114 1.06 -10.78 -17.78
N PHE A 115 2.24 -10.80 -17.15
CA PHE A 115 3.52 -10.77 -17.85
C PHE A 115 3.71 -11.98 -18.80
N LEU A 116 3.34 -13.20 -18.37
CA LEU A 116 3.37 -14.38 -19.23
C LEU A 116 2.46 -14.22 -20.46
N LEU A 117 1.25 -13.69 -20.26
CA LEU A 117 0.27 -13.44 -21.32
C LEU A 117 0.76 -12.37 -22.31
N LEU A 118 1.48 -11.35 -21.82
CA LEU A 118 2.16 -10.36 -22.65
C LEU A 118 3.22 -11.02 -23.54
N VAL A 119 4.10 -11.85 -22.97
CA VAL A 119 5.14 -12.59 -23.71
C VAL A 119 4.52 -13.47 -24.80
N ASP A 120 3.50 -14.25 -24.46
CA ASP A 120 2.84 -15.15 -25.41
C ASP A 120 2.13 -14.39 -26.53
N SER A 121 1.51 -13.25 -26.21
CA SER A 121 0.88 -12.39 -27.22
C SER A 121 1.90 -11.80 -28.18
N LEU A 122 3.07 -11.37 -27.68
CA LEU A 122 4.18 -10.88 -28.50
C LEU A 122 4.74 -12.00 -29.39
N ARG A 123 4.95 -13.20 -28.83
CA ARG A 123 5.43 -14.37 -29.57
C ARG A 123 4.46 -14.76 -30.70
N ALA A 124 3.16 -14.72 -30.43
CA ALA A 124 2.11 -14.97 -31.39
C ALA A 124 1.84 -13.79 -32.36
N LYS A 125 2.57 -12.67 -32.24
CA LYS A 125 2.37 -11.43 -33.02
C LYS A 125 0.94 -10.87 -32.91
N ARG A 126 0.27 -11.09 -31.79
CA ARG A 126 -1.04 -10.51 -31.45
C ARG A 126 -0.83 -9.16 -30.78
N TYR A 127 -0.45 -8.15 -31.57
CA TYR A 127 -0.01 -6.85 -31.07
C TYR A 127 -1.05 -6.11 -30.23
N GLU A 128 -2.34 -6.21 -30.58
CA GLU A 128 -3.42 -5.61 -29.81
C GLU A 128 -3.61 -6.32 -28.45
N THR A 129 -3.64 -7.65 -28.44
CA THR A 129 -3.68 -8.43 -27.19
C THR A 129 -2.45 -8.17 -26.32
N ALA A 130 -1.26 -7.98 -26.92
CA ALA A 130 -0.06 -7.58 -26.19
C ALA A 130 -0.21 -6.18 -25.57
N LEU A 131 -0.78 -5.21 -26.29
CA LEU A 131 -1.07 -3.87 -25.74
C LEU A 131 -2.08 -3.94 -24.58
N PHE A 132 -3.10 -4.80 -24.69
CA PHE A 132 -4.06 -5.05 -23.61
C PHE A 132 -3.38 -5.55 -22.34
N TRP A 133 -2.54 -6.60 -22.43
CA TRP A 133 -1.83 -7.13 -21.27
C TRP A 133 -0.82 -6.14 -20.70
N LEU A 134 -0.09 -5.40 -21.55
CA LEU A 134 0.76 -4.30 -21.11
C LEU A 134 -0.02 -3.25 -20.31
N SER A 135 -1.22 -2.87 -20.78
CA SER A 135 -2.07 -1.87 -20.09
C SER A 135 -2.51 -2.37 -18.72
N CYS A 136 -2.91 -3.64 -18.63
CA CYS A 136 -3.30 -4.27 -17.37
C CYS A 136 -2.11 -4.38 -16.42
N LEU A 137 -0.91 -4.71 -16.94
CA LEU A 137 0.30 -4.85 -16.14
C LEU A 137 0.73 -3.48 -15.61
N ALA A 138 0.78 -2.47 -16.49
CA ALA A 138 1.07 -1.09 -16.15
C ALA A 138 0.13 -0.55 -15.06
N HIS A 139 -1.17 -0.83 -15.17
CA HIS A 139 -2.14 -0.47 -14.13
C HIS A 139 -1.76 -1.11 -12.78
N SER A 140 -1.64 -2.44 -12.74
CA SER A 140 -1.37 -3.17 -11.50
C SER A 140 0.00 -2.85 -10.87
N THR A 141 0.99 -2.47 -11.69
CA THR A 141 2.29 -1.96 -11.24
C THR A 141 2.19 -0.53 -10.74
N GLY A 142 1.45 0.33 -11.46
CA GLY A 142 1.15 1.70 -11.07
C GLY A 142 0.52 1.76 -9.69
N ASP A 143 -0.46 0.89 -9.43
CA ASP A 143 -1.10 0.80 -8.14
C ASP A 143 -0.14 0.47 -7.02
N MET A 144 0.88 -0.37 -7.23
CA MET A 144 1.84 -0.66 -6.15
C MET A 144 2.62 0.58 -5.69
N ALA A 145 2.75 1.59 -6.55
CA ALA A 145 3.35 2.87 -6.23
C ALA A 145 2.31 4.02 -6.09
N ALA A 146 1.03 3.71 -5.95
CA ALA A 146 0.01 4.74 -5.78
C ALA A 146 0.18 5.50 -4.46
N CYS A 147 -0.03 6.81 -4.48
CA CYS A 147 0.24 7.63 -3.29
C CYS A 147 -0.55 7.19 -2.05
N ASN A 148 -1.77 6.67 -2.24
CA ASN A 148 -2.62 6.12 -1.17
C ASN A 148 -2.18 4.75 -0.65
N HIS A 149 -1.06 4.20 -1.12
CA HIS A 149 -0.39 3.03 -0.56
C HIS A 149 0.61 3.42 0.53
N ASP A 150 0.87 4.71 0.71
CA ASP A 150 1.41 5.23 1.95
C ASP A 150 0.31 5.25 3.04
N PRO A 151 0.56 4.75 4.26
CA PRO A 151 -0.43 4.68 5.33
C PRO A 151 -1.03 6.05 5.70
N LEU A 152 -0.23 7.12 5.72
CA LEU A 152 -0.70 8.44 6.10
C LEU A 152 -1.61 9.03 5.02
N ILE A 153 -1.23 8.90 3.75
CA ILE A 153 -2.07 9.32 2.63
C ILE A 153 -3.36 8.49 2.57
N HIS A 154 -3.29 7.19 2.83
CA HIS A 154 -4.47 6.33 2.90
C HIS A 154 -5.51 6.88 3.89
N PHE A 155 -5.08 7.18 5.12
CA PHE A 155 -5.93 7.82 6.12
C PHE A 155 -6.47 9.17 5.66
N ALA A 156 -5.62 10.00 5.04
CA ALA A 156 -6.02 11.30 4.54
C ALA A 156 -7.07 11.23 3.42
N LYS A 157 -6.97 10.22 2.54
CA LYS A 157 -7.85 10.02 1.39
C LYS A 157 -9.18 9.37 1.78
N TYR A 158 -9.15 8.38 2.68
CA TYR A 158 -10.32 7.53 2.96
C TYR A 158 -10.95 7.75 4.33
N ASP A 159 -10.17 8.05 5.38
CA ASP A 159 -10.72 8.12 6.74
C ASP A 159 -11.07 9.56 7.14
N TRP A 160 -10.13 10.49 6.98
CA TRP A 160 -10.31 11.87 7.45
C TRP A 160 -11.52 12.59 6.83
N PRO A 161 -11.88 12.41 5.54
CA PRO A 161 -13.06 13.06 4.96
C PRO A 161 -14.37 12.75 5.70
N HIS A 162 -14.49 11.55 6.29
CA HIS A 162 -15.70 11.12 7.00
C HIS A 162 -15.80 11.68 8.43
N THR A 163 -14.69 12.20 8.97
CA THR A 163 -14.65 12.77 10.32
C THR A 163 -15.05 14.25 10.38
N GLY A 164 -15.14 14.91 9.23
CA GLY A 164 -15.28 16.37 9.16
C GLY A 164 -14.05 17.12 9.69
N ALA A 165 -12.91 16.45 9.81
CA ALA A 165 -11.68 17.04 10.31
C ALA A 165 -11.14 18.12 9.35
N THR A 166 -10.49 19.11 9.96
CA THR A 166 -9.73 20.14 9.29
C THR A 166 -8.28 19.95 9.69
N VAL A 167 -7.36 19.88 8.72
CA VAL A 167 -5.92 19.82 9.02
C VAL A 167 -5.41 21.18 9.51
N ALA A 168 -4.19 21.21 10.05
CA ALA A 168 -3.59 22.38 10.72
C ALA A 168 -3.69 23.71 9.93
N ASN A 169 -3.80 23.67 8.61
CA ASN A 169 -3.87 24.84 7.73
C ASN A 169 -5.29 25.28 7.36
N GLY A 170 -6.32 24.79 8.05
CA GLY A 170 -7.71 25.17 7.78
C GLY A 170 -8.36 24.44 6.60
N VAL A 171 -7.64 23.48 5.97
CA VAL A 171 -8.15 22.69 4.84
C VAL A 171 -9.02 21.54 5.35
N ALA A 172 -10.26 21.48 4.87
CA ALA A 172 -11.15 20.35 5.14
C ALA A 172 -10.57 19.07 4.52
N ALA A 173 -10.54 17.98 5.28
CA ALA A 173 -9.90 16.74 4.85
C ALA A 173 -10.48 16.18 3.54
N GLY A 174 -11.79 16.36 3.29
CA GLY A 174 -12.43 15.95 2.04
C GLY A 174 -11.90 16.66 0.78
N LYS A 175 -11.11 17.72 0.90
CA LYS A 175 -10.49 18.39 -0.25
C LYS A 175 -9.20 17.70 -0.73
N PHE A 176 -8.59 16.84 0.08
CA PHE A 176 -7.33 16.19 -0.29
C PHE A 176 -7.49 15.20 -1.44
N SER A 177 -8.60 14.45 -1.50
CA SER A 177 -8.75 13.34 -2.45
C SER A 177 -8.57 13.77 -3.92
N ALA A 178 -8.94 15.01 -4.27
CA ALA A 178 -8.76 15.54 -5.62
C ALA A 178 -7.29 15.88 -5.97
N ALA A 179 -6.44 16.15 -4.96
CA ALA A 179 -5.02 16.47 -5.13
C ALA A 179 -4.11 15.25 -4.96
N LEU A 180 -4.67 14.10 -4.57
CA LEU A 180 -3.95 12.85 -4.30
C LEU A 180 -4.13 11.86 -5.47
N ASP A 181 -3.82 12.34 -6.67
CA ASP A 181 -3.81 11.60 -7.93
C ASP A 181 -2.71 12.12 -8.86
N LEU A 182 -2.17 11.27 -9.72
CA LEU A 182 -1.18 11.65 -10.71
C LEU A 182 -1.79 12.61 -11.73
N SER A 183 -3.06 12.43 -12.09
CA SER A 183 -3.74 13.33 -13.03
C SER A 183 -3.76 14.77 -12.53
N TYR A 184 -3.94 14.96 -11.22
CA TYR A 184 -3.88 16.29 -10.63
C TYR A 184 -2.53 16.97 -10.86
N ALA A 185 -1.43 16.23 -10.66
CA ALA A 185 -0.09 16.73 -10.92
C ALA A 185 0.10 17.02 -12.42
N MET A 186 -0.40 16.15 -13.30
CA MET A 186 -0.31 16.31 -14.76
C MET A 186 -1.12 17.49 -15.30
N GLU A 187 -2.17 17.92 -14.60
CA GLU A 187 -2.95 19.12 -14.93
C GLU A 187 -2.24 20.42 -14.50
N GLN A 188 -1.19 20.33 -13.67
CA GLN A 188 -0.40 21.50 -13.27
C GLN A 188 0.62 21.89 -14.34
N PRO A 189 0.92 23.20 -14.53
CA PRO A 189 1.90 23.67 -15.51
C PRO A 189 3.27 22.99 -15.46
N GLU A 190 3.78 22.70 -14.26
CA GLU A 190 5.08 22.06 -14.04
C GLU A 190 5.05 20.53 -14.10
N GLY A 191 3.86 19.91 -14.02
CA GLY A 191 3.69 18.47 -13.87
C GLY A 191 4.28 17.65 -15.01
N PRO A 192 3.90 17.91 -16.28
CA PRO A 192 4.40 17.14 -17.41
C PRO A 192 5.93 17.16 -17.53
N ALA A 193 6.57 18.32 -17.31
CA ALA A 193 8.02 18.43 -17.34
C ALA A 193 8.69 17.69 -16.17
N ALA A 194 8.10 17.77 -14.96
CA ALA A 194 8.58 17.03 -13.80
C ALA A 194 8.46 15.51 -13.99
N PHE A 195 7.37 15.04 -14.61
CA PHE A 195 7.14 13.63 -14.89
C PHE A 195 8.14 13.05 -15.88
N GLU A 196 8.35 13.74 -17.00
CA GLU A 196 9.34 13.32 -17.99
C GLU A 196 10.76 13.32 -17.39
N ALA A 197 11.13 14.36 -16.63
CA ALA A 197 12.43 14.40 -15.94
C ALA A 197 12.58 13.26 -14.92
N ALA A 198 11.53 12.92 -14.18
CA ALA A 198 11.53 11.81 -13.25
C ALA A 198 11.73 10.46 -13.97
N ILE A 199 11.03 10.23 -15.09
CA ILE A 199 11.20 9.03 -15.90
C ILE A 199 12.65 8.91 -16.39
N ASP A 200 13.20 9.99 -16.95
CA ASP A 200 14.57 9.99 -17.47
C ASP A 200 15.59 9.69 -16.34
N SER A 201 15.38 10.23 -15.14
CA SER A 201 16.26 9.99 -13.99
C SER A 201 16.22 8.57 -13.44
N MET A 202 15.09 7.87 -13.57
CA MET A 202 14.86 6.54 -13.01
C MET A 202 15.15 5.41 -13.99
N THR A 203 15.47 5.73 -15.25
CA THR A 203 15.65 4.80 -16.38
C THR A 203 16.15 3.42 -15.96
N LEU A 204 15.33 2.41 -16.20
CA LEU A 204 15.62 1.01 -15.99
C LEU A 204 15.60 0.31 -17.34
N VAL A 205 16.66 -0.43 -17.65
CA VAL A 205 16.79 -1.17 -18.90
C VAL A 205 16.69 -2.66 -18.65
N ASP A 206 16.33 -3.41 -19.70
CA ASP A 206 16.49 -4.86 -19.70
C ASP A 206 17.95 -5.25 -19.43
N ASN A 207 18.16 -5.96 -18.32
CA ASN A 207 19.46 -6.41 -17.82
C ASN A 207 19.81 -7.84 -18.24
N GLY A 208 19.03 -8.44 -19.16
CA GLY A 208 19.29 -9.78 -19.68
C GLY A 208 18.87 -10.92 -18.75
N HIS A 209 18.08 -10.63 -17.71
CA HIS A 209 17.51 -11.64 -16.83
C HIS A 209 16.76 -12.74 -17.62
N GLY A 210 16.94 -13.99 -17.19
CA GLY A 210 16.20 -15.14 -17.73
C GLY A 210 14.72 -15.11 -17.31
N PRO A 211 13.87 -15.99 -17.89
CA PRO A 211 12.43 -16.00 -17.64
C PRO A 211 12.05 -16.03 -16.15
N HIS A 212 12.71 -16.89 -15.38
CA HIS A 212 12.45 -17.05 -13.96
C HIS A 212 12.67 -15.75 -13.18
N GLU A 213 13.78 -15.06 -13.45
CA GLU A 213 14.13 -13.84 -12.73
C GLU A 213 13.25 -12.67 -13.18
N ALA A 214 12.91 -12.58 -14.47
CA ALA A 214 11.98 -11.57 -14.97
C ALA A 214 10.60 -11.67 -14.30
N ILE A 215 10.10 -12.89 -14.09
CA ILE A 215 8.85 -13.14 -13.36
C ILE A 215 8.99 -12.67 -11.90
N LEU A 216 10.09 -13.01 -11.24
CA LEU A 216 10.34 -12.59 -9.85
C LEU A 216 10.39 -11.06 -9.72
N ASP A 217 11.06 -10.36 -10.64
CA ASP A 217 11.13 -8.90 -10.66
C ASP A 217 9.71 -8.30 -10.64
N VAL A 218 8.83 -8.76 -11.53
CA VAL A 218 7.42 -8.30 -11.62
C VAL A 218 6.63 -8.64 -10.35
N MET A 219 6.86 -9.81 -9.76
CA MET A 219 6.20 -10.20 -8.51
C MET A 219 6.62 -9.33 -7.32
N MET A 220 7.84 -8.81 -7.31
CA MET A 220 8.37 -7.99 -6.20
C MET A 220 7.88 -6.55 -6.19
N TYR A 221 7.21 -6.08 -7.25
CA TYR A 221 6.74 -4.69 -7.35
C TYR A 221 5.77 -4.26 -6.25
N GLY A 222 5.06 -5.19 -5.60
CA GLY A 222 4.25 -4.85 -4.43
C GLY A 222 5.05 -4.28 -3.27
N TYR A 223 6.29 -4.77 -3.08
CA TYR A 223 7.19 -4.36 -2.01
C TYR A 223 8.03 -3.16 -2.42
N GLU A 224 8.58 -3.18 -3.63
CA GLU A 224 9.36 -2.05 -4.16
C GLU A 224 8.50 -0.79 -4.33
N GLY A 225 7.23 -0.96 -4.73
CA GLY A 225 6.25 0.11 -4.85
C GLY A 225 5.93 0.76 -3.50
N ALA A 226 5.72 -0.07 -2.47
CA ALA A 226 5.49 0.43 -1.11
C ALA A 226 6.69 1.21 -0.57
N ALA A 227 7.92 0.75 -0.84
CA ALA A 227 9.13 1.45 -0.43
C ALA A 227 9.31 2.81 -1.13
N ILE A 228 8.92 2.95 -2.40
CA ILE A 228 8.96 4.28 -3.03
C ILE A 228 7.87 5.20 -2.47
N CYS A 229 6.67 4.67 -2.16
CA CYS A 229 5.58 5.42 -1.54
C CYS A 229 5.92 5.94 -0.14
N SER A 230 6.52 5.10 0.69
CA SER A 230 6.77 5.40 2.11
C SER A 230 7.77 6.53 2.35
N THR A 231 8.53 6.94 1.33
CA THR A 231 9.42 8.12 1.41
C THR A 231 8.75 9.42 0.93
N ARG A 232 7.57 9.32 0.31
CA ARG A 232 6.87 10.43 -0.35
C ARG A 232 5.55 10.81 0.32
N GLY A 233 5.00 9.94 1.16
CA GLY A 233 3.75 10.14 1.89
C GLY A 233 3.59 11.52 2.56
N VAL A 234 4.53 11.83 3.46
CA VAL A 234 4.53 13.11 4.21
C VAL A 234 4.78 14.32 3.29
N PRO A 235 5.78 14.33 2.38
CA PRO A 235 5.96 15.42 1.42
C PRO A 235 4.71 15.72 0.58
N ILE A 236 4.06 14.68 0.02
CA ILE A 236 2.84 14.83 -0.79
C ILE A 236 1.73 15.48 0.05
N LEU A 237 1.45 14.94 1.23
CA LEU A 237 0.35 15.44 2.05
C LEU A 237 0.61 16.86 2.56
N THR A 238 1.86 17.18 2.92
CA THR A 238 2.27 18.52 3.34
C THR A 238 2.16 19.52 2.19
N GLY A 239 2.63 19.15 0.99
CA GLY A 239 2.51 19.96 -0.22
C GLY A 239 1.05 20.24 -0.58
N ALA A 240 0.19 19.21 -0.54
CA ALA A 240 -1.24 19.36 -0.75
C ALA A 240 -1.89 20.27 0.30
N ALA A 241 -1.54 20.15 1.57
CA ALA A 241 -2.12 20.97 2.65
C ALA A 241 -1.73 22.45 2.54
N ALA A 242 -0.47 22.74 2.20
CA ALA A 242 0.00 24.12 2.01
C ALA A 242 -0.58 24.75 0.74
N TRP A 243 -0.61 24.01 -0.37
CA TRP A 243 -1.22 24.49 -1.61
C TRP A 243 -2.72 24.77 -1.45
N LEU A 244 -3.51 23.78 -0.98
CA LEU A 244 -4.96 23.92 -0.87
C LEU A 244 -5.39 24.92 0.21
N GLY A 245 -4.53 25.18 1.21
CA GLY A 245 -4.82 26.11 2.30
C GLY A 245 -4.42 27.55 2.02
N HIS A 246 -3.28 27.75 1.35
CA HIS A 246 -2.63 29.05 1.26
C HIS A 246 -2.22 29.46 -0.16
N GLY A 247 -2.42 28.60 -1.16
CA GLY A 247 -1.99 28.89 -2.54
C GLY A 247 -0.47 28.93 -2.70
N ASP A 248 0.27 28.21 -1.87
CA ASP A 248 1.73 28.15 -1.92
C ASP A 248 2.22 27.41 -3.17
N GLU A 249 2.77 28.16 -4.13
CA GLU A 249 3.25 27.64 -5.41
C GLU A 249 4.47 26.72 -5.25
N GLU A 250 5.34 26.96 -4.28
CA GLU A 250 6.49 26.08 -4.01
C GLU A 250 6.01 24.73 -3.47
N ALA A 251 5.04 24.76 -2.56
CA ALA A 251 4.41 23.55 -2.04
C ALA A 251 3.68 22.76 -3.14
N ARG A 252 3.03 23.45 -4.09
CA ARG A 252 2.41 22.81 -5.27
C ARG A 252 3.46 22.15 -6.17
N GLY A 253 4.58 22.82 -6.42
CA GLY A 253 5.70 22.24 -7.17
C GLY A 253 6.28 20.99 -6.49
N ASN A 254 6.40 21.02 -5.16
CA ASN A 254 6.84 19.85 -4.38
C ASN A 254 5.83 18.70 -4.39
N LEU A 255 4.52 18.99 -4.29
CA LEU A 255 3.46 18.00 -4.48
C LEU A 255 3.56 17.35 -5.86
N CYS A 256 3.66 18.15 -6.92
CA CYS A 256 3.77 17.64 -8.29
C CYS A 256 4.98 16.74 -8.44
N ARG A 257 6.16 17.19 -8.02
CA ARG A 257 7.41 16.41 -8.10
C ARG A 257 7.27 15.02 -7.46
N ASN A 258 6.80 14.96 -6.21
CA ASN A 258 6.67 13.69 -5.50
C ASN A 258 5.63 12.78 -6.16
N MET A 259 4.50 13.34 -6.63
CA MET A 259 3.47 12.57 -7.31
C MET A 259 3.96 12.01 -8.65
N THR A 260 4.67 12.83 -9.42
CA THR A 260 5.21 12.44 -10.72
C THR A 260 6.33 11.42 -10.60
N GLU A 261 7.11 11.44 -9.51
CA GLU A 261 8.11 10.40 -9.22
C GLU A 261 7.46 9.02 -8.98
N LEU A 262 6.31 8.97 -8.29
CA LEU A 262 5.55 7.73 -8.12
C LEU A 262 5.03 7.19 -9.46
N GLY A 263 4.46 8.07 -10.29
CA GLY A 263 4.07 7.71 -11.65
C GLY A 263 5.25 7.23 -12.50
N ALA A 264 6.41 7.89 -12.37
CA ALA A 264 7.60 7.62 -13.19
C ALA A 264 8.17 6.24 -12.88
N TRP A 265 8.20 5.89 -11.60
CA TRP A 265 8.62 4.57 -11.14
C TRP A 265 7.82 3.45 -11.83
N ALA A 266 6.51 3.63 -11.98
CA ALA A 266 5.64 2.67 -12.64
C ALA A 266 5.84 2.67 -14.17
N ALA A 267 5.95 3.85 -14.79
CA ALA A 267 6.13 4.00 -16.23
C ALA A 267 7.43 3.33 -16.70
N VAL A 268 8.53 3.54 -15.96
CA VAL A 268 9.83 2.97 -16.23
C VAL A 268 9.79 1.44 -16.14
N ARG A 269 9.18 0.88 -15.09
CA ARG A 269 9.08 -0.57 -14.90
C ARG A 269 8.21 -1.23 -15.95
N ALA A 270 7.02 -0.69 -16.23
CA ALA A 270 6.15 -1.23 -17.28
C ALA A 270 6.79 -1.18 -18.67
N THR A 271 7.55 -0.11 -18.98
CA THR A 271 8.32 0.00 -20.23
C THR A 271 9.43 -1.06 -20.28
N ARG A 272 10.20 -1.21 -19.19
CA ARG A 272 11.23 -2.26 -19.08
C ARG A 272 10.63 -3.64 -19.23
N ASP A 273 9.50 -3.93 -18.60
CA ASP A 273 8.86 -5.25 -18.67
C ASP A 273 8.37 -5.55 -20.08
N PHE A 274 7.90 -4.54 -20.82
CA PHE A 274 7.61 -4.71 -22.25
C PHE A 274 8.86 -5.11 -23.04
N GLU A 275 10.01 -4.46 -22.80
CA GLU A 275 11.28 -4.79 -23.46
C GLU A 275 11.74 -6.21 -23.14
N VAL A 276 11.70 -6.59 -21.85
CA VAL A 276 12.01 -7.95 -21.41
C VAL A 276 11.05 -8.95 -22.05
N ALA A 277 9.76 -8.66 -22.07
CA ALA A 277 8.77 -9.53 -22.69
C ALA A 277 9.00 -9.71 -24.18
N GLN A 278 9.37 -8.63 -24.89
CA GLN A 278 9.73 -8.68 -26.30
C GLN A 278 10.98 -9.55 -26.54
N ARG A 279 12.02 -9.42 -25.71
CA ARG A 279 13.20 -10.28 -25.80
C ARG A 279 12.83 -11.74 -25.55
N LEU A 280 12.11 -12.04 -24.48
CA LEU A 280 11.72 -13.40 -24.12
C LEU A 280 10.79 -14.04 -25.15
N ALA A 281 9.94 -13.25 -25.82
CA ALA A 281 9.09 -13.72 -26.91
C ALA A 281 9.89 -14.20 -28.14
N LEU A 282 11.09 -13.64 -28.38
CA LEU A 282 12.01 -14.05 -29.45
C LEU A 282 12.83 -15.29 -29.08
N GLN A 283 12.89 -15.63 -27.80
CA GLN A 283 13.56 -16.82 -27.30
C GLN A 283 12.55 -17.97 -27.26
N ASP A 284 12.91 -19.12 -27.83
CA ASP A 284 12.09 -20.34 -27.76
C ASP A 284 12.23 -21.01 -26.38
N LEU A 285 11.89 -20.24 -25.34
CA LEU A 285 11.93 -20.64 -23.94
C LEU A 285 10.51 -20.84 -23.44
N GLN A 286 10.31 -21.89 -22.65
CA GLN A 286 9.09 -22.08 -21.88
C GLN A 286 9.10 -21.12 -20.68
N LEU A 287 8.01 -20.37 -20.51
CA LEU A 287 7.80 -19.50 -19.36
C LEU A 287 6.64 -20.06 -18.54
N GLU A 288 6.88 -20.35 -17.27
CA GLU A 288 5.84 -20.84 -16.37
C GLU A 288 6.07 -20.34 -14.94
N LEU A 289 4.99 -20.23 -14.18
CA LEU A 289 5.04 -20.06 -12.74
C LEU A 289 5.17 -21.44 -12.10
N SER A 290 6.40 -21.78 -11.73
CA SER A 290 6.75 -23.05 -11.10
C SER A 290 6.78 -22.93 -9.57
N ASP A 291 6.78 -24.07 -8.87
CA ASP A 291 6.99 -24.11 -7.41
C ASP A 291 8.33 -23.46 -7.03
N ARG A 292 9.37 -23.63 -7.87
CA ARG A 292 10.66 -22.95 -7.69
C ARG A 292 10.53 -21.43 -7.68
N THR A 293 9.65 -20.88 -8.52
CA THR A 293 9.40 -19.43 -8.56
C THR A 293 8.67 -18.99 -7.29
N ALA A 294 7.71 -19.77 -6.81
CA ALA A 294 7.01 -19.47 -5.56
C ALA A 294 7.96 -19.51 -4.36
N ASP A 295 8.84 -20.51 -4.27
CA ASP A 295 9.84 -20.62 -3.21
C ASP A 295 10.83 -19.44 -3.24
N ALA A 296 11.38 -19.11 -4.42
CA ALA A 296 12.29 -18.00 -4.59
C ALA A 296 11.64 -16.65 -4.27
N TYR A 297 10.38 -16.46 -4.66
CA TYR A 297 9.59 -15.28 -4.29
C TYR A 297 9.43 -15.18 -2.78
N ASN A 298 9.02 -16.26 -2.11
CA ASN A 298 8.86 -16.27 -0.65
C ASN A 298 10.16 -15.91 0.07
N SER A 299 11.29 -16.50 -0.34
CA SER A 299 12.60 -16.17 0.22
C SER A 299 12.97 -14.70 0.02
N ARG A 300 12.74 -14.14 -1.19
CA ARG A 300 13.06 -12.73 -1.48
C ARG A 300 12.17 -11.77 -0.70
N VAL A 301 10.91 -12.13 -0.47
CA VAL A 301 10.02 -11.36 0.39
C VAL A 301 10.46 -11.42 1.85
N GLU A 302 10.85 -12.59 2.36
CA GLU A 302 11.39 -12.71 3.72
C GLU A 302 12.65 -11.85 3.89
N ASP A 303 13.59 -11.91 2.94
CA ASP A 303 14.78 -11.07 2.93
C ASP A 303 14.41 -9.57 2.91
N TRP A 304 13.45 -9.17 2.05
CA TRP A 304 12.97 -7.79 1.99
C TRP A 304 12.39 -7.31 3.32
N VAL A 305 11.54 -8.13 3.95
CA VAL A 305 10.91 -7.84 5.23
C VAL A 305 11.95 -7.64 6.32
N GLN A 306 13.02 -8.45 6.33
CA GLN A 306 14.11 -8.31 7.30
C GLN A 306 15.00 -7.08 7.02
N GLN A 307 15.19 -6.69 5.77
CA GLN A 307 16.10 -5.60 5.39
C GLN A 307 15.46 -4.20 5.38
N SER A 308 14.13 -4.10 5.26
CA SER A 308 13.43 -2.81 5.19
C SER A 308 13.74 -1.94 6.42
N SER A 309 14.21 -0.71 6.25
CA SER A 309 14.57 0.16 7.36
C SER A 309 13.40 1.05 7.78
N LEU A 310 13.17 1.16 9.10
CA LEU A 310 12.26 2.18 9.64
C LEU A 310 12.79 3.61 9.39
N GLU A 311 14.11 3.78 9.26
CA GLU A 311 14.74 5.09 9.03
C GLU A 311 14.49 5.63 7.61
N ASP A 312 14.20 4.74 6.67
CA ASP A 312 13.91 5.14 5.28
C ASP A 312 12.48 5.71 5.14
N GLU A 313 11.59 5.38 6.07
CA GLU A 313 10.19 5.82 6.03
C GLU A 313 10.03 7.23 6.58
N VAL A 314 9.54 8.15 5.74
CA VAL A 314 9.39 9.56 6.11
C VAL A 314 8.40 9.78 7.26
N LEU A 315 7.47 8.82 7.46
CA LEU A 315 6.54 8.81 8.59
C LEU A 315 7.25 8.54 9.92
N TYR A 316 8.30 7.72 9.92
CA TYR A 316 8.99 7.26 11.13
C TYR A 316 10.30 7.98 11.39
N ALA A 317 11.10 8.29 10.37
CA ALA A 317 12.42 8.90 10.53
C ALA A 317 12.46 10.07 11.55
N PRO A 318 11.46 10.99 11.60
CA PRO A 318 11.48 12.10 12.56
C PRO A 318 11.15 11.72 14.02
N ILE A 319 10.67 10.50 14.28
CA ILE A 319 10.17 10.05 15.58
C ILE A 319 10.94 8.85 16.15
N LEU A 320 11.93 8.32 15.41
CA LEU A 320 12.73 7.21 15.89
C LEU A 320 13.52 7.62 17.12
N ASN A 321 13.40 6.80 18.16
CA ASN A 321 14.11 6.99 19.42
C ASN A 321 14.58 5.62 19.94
N PRO A 322 15.80 5.20 19.58
CA PRO A 322 16.26 3.84 19.85
C PRO A 322 16.41 3.58 21.34
N LEU A 323 16.19 2.33 21.74
CA LEU A 323 16.50 1.87 23.09
C LEU A 323 18.01 1.97 23.35
N SER A 324 18.40 2.42 24.54
CA SER A 324 19.80 2.50 24.95
C SER A 324 19.98 1.99 26.39
N ALA A 325 21.23 1.72 26.77
CA ALA A 325 21.55 1.28 28.13
C ALA A 325 21.15 2.31 29.22
N SER A 326 21.06 3.59 28.86
CA SER A 326 20.65 4.67 29.77
C SER A 326 19.13 4.87 29.82
N THR A 327 18.35 4.17 29.00
CA THR A 327 16.89 4.25 29.02
C THR A 327 16.35 3.78 30.38
N ASN A 328 15.54 4.63 31.01
CA ASN A 328 14.99 4.39 32.34
C ASN A 328 13.50 4.71 32.37
N LYS A 329 12.67 3.67 32.59
CA LYS A 329 11.20 3.74 32.66
C LYS A 329 10.55 4.50 31.50
N ALA A 330 11.05 4.32 30.28
CA ALA A 330 10.41 4.84 29.08
C ALA A 330 9.11 4.09 28.75
N ILE A 331 8.30 4.70 27.89
CA ILE A 331 7.17 4.04 27.21
C ILE A 331 7.67 3.52 25.86
N GLY A 332 7.59 2.21 25.64
CA GLY A 332 7.90 1.61 24.34
C GLY A 332 6.72 1.79 23.39
N VAL A 333 6.96 2.19 22.16
CA VAL A 333 5.94 2.22 21.11
C VAL A 333 6.39 1.28 20.00
N VAL A 334 5.58 0.26 19.71
CA VAL A 334 5.89 -0.72 18.67
C VAL A 334 5.63 -0.13 17.29
N LEU A 335 6.62 -0.25 16.41
CA LEU A 335 6.58 0.17 15.02
C LEU A 335 6.68 -1.06 14.10
N GLU A 336 6.03 -0.95 12.94
CA GLU A 336 6.10 -1.91 11.85
C GLU A 336 6.43 -1.18 10.54
N PRO A 337 7.46 -1.60 9.78
CA PRO A 337 7.77 -1.02 8.49
C PRO A 337 6.64 -1.19 7.46
N THR A 338 6.46 -0.25 6.55
CA THR A 338 5.55 -0.32 5.39
C THR A 338 6.11 -1.25 4.32
N TRP A 339 5.88 -2.55 4.46
CA TRP A 339 6.31 -3.54 3.48
C TRP A 339 5.43 -3.56 2.23
N ARG A 340 4.11 -3.41 2.41
CA ARG A 340 3.12 -3.48 1.34
C ARG A 340 1.79 -2.88 1.78
N MET A 341 1.01 -2.37 0.82
CA MET A 341 -0.33 -1.85 1.08
C MET A 341 -1.26 -2.91 1.69
N ASN A 342 -2.03 -2.53 2.70
CA ASN A 342 -3.03 -3.37 3.38
C ASN A 342 -2.49 -4.64 4.06
N GLU A 343 -1.17 -4.76 4.17
CA GLU A 343 -0.49 -5.91 4.72
C GLU A 343 0.34 -5.52 5.96
N GLY A 344 0.82 -6.54 6.69
CA GLY A 344 1.48 -6.36 7.98
C GLY A 344 1.05 -7.38 9.03
N MET A 345 1.91 -7.61 10.01
CA MET A 345 1.59 -8.38 11.22
C MET A 345 0.61 -7.59 12.10
N LEU A 346 0.85 -6.28 12.29
CA LEU A 346 0.02 -5.39 13.13
C LEU A 346 -1.15 -4.73 12.37
N GLY A 347 -1.19 -4.92 11.05
CA GLY A 347 -2.16 -4.30 10.13
C GLY A 347 -1.49 -3.22 9.31
N PHE A 348 -2.26 -2.41 8.56
CA PHE A 348 -1.71 -1.33 7.74
C PHE A 348 -1.78 0.03 8.45
N SER A 349 -2.91 0.26 9.12
CA SER A 349 -3.25 1.52 9.76
C SER A 349 -2.53 1.81 11.08
N ASP A 350 -1.96 0.79 11.71
CA ASP A 350 -1.20 0.87 12.95
C ASP A 350 -0.02 1.85 12.86
N ARG A 351 0.60 1.98 11.69
CA ARG A 351 1.74 2.87 11.42
C ARG A 351 1.43 4.32 11.73
N VAL A 352 0.25 4.78 11.31
CA VAL A 352 -0.23 6.15 11.58
C VAL A 352 -0.52 6.34 13.07
N TYR A 353 -1.08 5.33 13.74
CA TYR A 353 -1.32 5.39 15.18
C TYR A 353 -0.02 5.43 15.98
N ALA A 354 0.94 4.56 15.64
CA ALA A 354 2.25 4.52 16.27
C ALA A 354 2.96 5.87 16.15
N ALA A 355 2.96 6.45 14.95
CA ALA A 355 3.53 7.76 14.72
C ALA A 355 2.82 8.87 15.52
N SER A 356 1.49 8.85 15.58
CA SER A 356 0.70 9.81 16.37
C SER A 356 0.99 9.70 17.87
N ILE A 357 1.16 8.48 18.39
CA ILE A 357 1.48 8.21 19.79
C ILE A 357 2.86 8.74 20.15
N CYS A 358 3.90 8.42 19.35
CA CYS A 358 5.25 8.95 19.59
C CYS A 358 5.27 10.48 19.60
N ARG A 359 4.62 11.13 18.63
CA ARG A 359 4.52 12.59 18.57
C ARG A 359 3.82 13.18 19.79
N THR A 360 2.76 12.53 20.28
CA THR A 360 2.02 12.97 21.46
C THR A 360 2.85 12.81 22.74
N LEU A 361 3.58 11.69 22.88
CA LEU A 361 4.50 11.47 24.00
C LEU A 361 5.62 12.51 24.01
N ALA A 362 6.23 12.78 22.85
CA ALA A 362 7.24 13.82 22.70
C ALA A 362 6.70 15.22 23.07
N ALA A 363 5.53 15.60 22.54
CA ALA A 363 4.90 16.88 22.84
C ALA A 363 4.52 17.05 24.33
N ALA A 364 4.30 15.94 25.04
CA ALA A 364 4.01 15.91 26.46
C ALA A 364 5.25 15.74 27.36
N ASP A 365 6.46 15.83 26.78
CA ASP A 365 7.75 15.61 27.46
C ASP A 365 7.80 14.26 28.22
N ARG A 366 7.24 13.21 27.59
CA ARG A 366 7.26 11.84 28.10
C ARG A 366 8.36 11.04 27.43
N SER A 367 9.25 10.48 28.25
CA SER A 367 10.28 9.55 27.78
C SER A 367 9.63 8.34 27.10
N HIS A 368 10.01 8.11 25.86
CA HIS A 368 9.54 6.99 25.05
C HIS A 368 10.68 6.43 24.21
N VAL A 369 10.56 5.18 23.76
CA VAL A 369 11.46 4.54 22.81
C VAL A 369 10.64 3.86 21.73
N THR A 370 11.20 3.76 20.53
CA THR A 370 10.60 3.04 19.40
C THR A 370 11.14 1.62 19.36
N LEU A 371 10.25 0.65 19.20
CA LEU A 371 10.58 -0.78 19.18
C LEU A 371 10.14 -1.38 17.86
N ASP A 372 11.06 -2.00 17.12
CA ASP A 372 10.73 -2.69 15.88
C ASP A 372 10.05 -4.03 16.17
N ILE A 373 8.89 -4.31 15.57
CA ILE A 373 8.17 -5.57 15.74
C ILE A 373 9.02 -6.81 15.40
N ARG A 374 9.97 -6.68 14.47
CA ARG A 374 10.87 -7.77 14.08
C ARG A 374 11.82 -8.15 15.21
N ASP A 375 12.37 -7.15 15.90
CA ASP A 375 13.24 -7.37 17.05
C ASP A 375 12.46 -7.98 18.20
N LEU A 376 11.21 -7.57 18.42
CA LEU A 376 10.34 -8.17 19.44
C LEU A 376 9.98 -9.62 19.11
N ALA A 377 9.78 -9.95 17.84
CA ALA A 377 9.54 -11.31 17.40
C ALA A 377 10.77 -12.22 17.59
N ARG A 378 11.97 -11.68 17.36
CA ARG A 378 13.24 -12.43 17.40
C ARG A 378 13.85 -12.53 18.81
N ASP A 379 13.98 -11.39 19.48
CA ASP A 379 14.77 -11.22 20.70
C ASP A 379 13.90 -11.01 21.95
N GLY A 380 12.61 -10.78 21.75
CA GLY A 380 11.65 -10.51 22.82
C GLY A 380 11.58 -9.03 23.22
N PHE A 381 10.79 -8.75 24.25
CA PHE A 381 10.57 -7.37 24.71
C PHE A 381 11.69 -6.92 25.68
N PRO A 382 11.98 -5.60 25.76
CA PRO A 382 12.97 -5.06 26.68
C PRO A 382 12.65 -5.32 28.16
N ASP A 383 13.65 -5.19 29.05
CA ASP A 383 13.44 -5.28 30.50
C ASP A 383 12.37 -4.26 30.96
N PRO A 384 11.32 -4.69 31.68
CA PRO A 384 10.30 -3.81 32.27
C PRO A 384 10.84 -2.65 33.12
N LYS A 385 12.06 -2.78 33.68
CA LYS A 385 12.73 -1.69 34.41
C LYS A 385 13.17 -0.55 33.49
N GLN A 386 13.57 -0.86 32.26
CA GLN A 386 13.93 0.13 31.24
C GLN A 386 12.70 0.64 30.51
N VAL A 387 11.80 -0.25 30.12
CA VAL A 387 10.57 0.07 29.38
C VAL A 387 9.39 -0.48 30.16
N SER A 388 8.71 0.36 30.94
CA SER A 388 7.72 -0.11 31.93
C SER A 388 6.30 -0.29 31.38
N ILE A 389 6.05 0.28 30.20
CA ILE A 389 4.81 0.18 29.45
C ILE A 389 5.18 0.06 27.99
N VAL A 390 4.57 -0.89 27.28
CA VAL A 390 4.65 -0.98 25.82
C VAL A 390 3.28 -0.70 25.21
N VAL A 391 3.24 0.17 24.22
CA VAL A 391 2.05 0.48 23.44
C VAL A 391 2.14 -0.25 22.12
N ILE A 392 1.13 -1.07 21.82
CA ILE A 392 1.03 -1.86 20.59
C ILE A 392 -0.22 -1.41 19.83
N PRO A 393 -0.08 -0.49 18.87
CA PRO A 393 -1.12 -0.25 17.88
C PRO A 393 -1.21 -1.48 16.96
N ALA A 394 -2.38 -2.10 16.91
CA ALA A 394 -2.59 -3.34 16.17
C ALA A 394 -4.05 -3.43 15.71
N THR A 395 -4.29 -3.08 14.45
CA THR A 395 -5.60 -3.28 13.82
C THR A 395 -5.80 -4.74 13.40
N ARG A 396 -4.69 -5.47 13.22
CA ARG A 396 -4.58 -6.91 13.00
C ARG A 396 -3.48 -7.47 13.92
N PHE A 397 -3.51 -8.77 14.18
CA PHE A 397 -2.37 -9.50 14.72
C PHE A 397 -2.32 -10.89 14.08
N GLY A 398 -1.25 -11.21 13.37
CA GLY A 398 -1.12 -12.49 12.69
C GLY A 398 0.26 -12.72 12.09
N ASN A 399 0.50 -13.95 11.62
CA ASN A 399 1.76 -14.29 10.96
C ASN A 399 1.98 -13.41 9.72
N TYR A 400 3.24 -13.08 9.46
CA TYR A 400 3.64 -12.30 8.31
C TYR A 400 5.09 -12.66 7.94
N HIS A 401 5.30 -13.19 6.72
CA HIS A 401 6.60 -13.57 6.11
C HIS A 401 7.75 -13.85 7.08
N GLY A 402 7.93 -15.13 7.46
CA GLY A 402 8.95 -15.55 8.41
C GLY A 402 8.65 -15.21 9.88
N MET A 403 7.85 -14.18 10.17
CA MET A 403 7.47 -13.82 11.53
C MET A 403 6.19 -14.53 11.97
N ARG A 404 6.24 -15.18 13.14
CA ARG A 404 5.10 -15.89 13.72
C ARG A 404 4.50 -15.06 14.84
N ALA A 405 3.19 -14.83 14.79
CA ALA A 405 2.46 -14.14 15.86
C ALA A 405 2.59 -14.87 17.20
N GLY A 406 2.74 -16.20 17.19
CA GLY A 406 2.95 -16.98 18.40
C GLY A 406 4.26 -16.65 19.13
N ASP A 407 5.32 -16.27 18.41
CA ASP A 407 6.60 -15.89 19.02
C ASP A 407 6.45 -14.55 19.77
N VAL A 408 5.84 -13.57 19.12
CA VAL A 408 5.52 -12.27 19.73
C VAL A 408 4.57 -12.43 20.92
N ASP A 409 3.56 -13.30 20.82
CA ASP A 409 2.60 -13.59 21.90
C ASP A 409 3.32 -14.20 23.12
N GLN A 410 4.22 -15.15 22.90
CA GLN A 410 5.02 -15.75 23.97
C GLN A 410 5.98 -14.74 24.62
N HIS A 411 6.68 -13.93 23.83
CA HIS A 411 7.56 -12.89 24.36
C HIS A 411 6.79 -11.80 25.11
N LEU A 412 5.57 -11.46 24.66
CA LEU A 412 4.70 -10.52 25.35
C LEU A 412 4.25 -11.09 26.70
N GLN A 413 3.91 -12.38 26.79
CA GLN A 413 3.59 -13.03 28.07
C GLN A 413 4.76 -12.95 29.04
N GLN A 414 5.98 -13.25 28.58
CA GLN A 414 7.19 -13.16 29.42
C GLN A 414 7.43 -11.74 29.95
N TYR A 415 7.19 -10.73 29.11
CA TYR A 415 7.29 -9.33 29.50
C TYR A 415 6.28 -8.94 30.58
N LEU A 416 5.03 -9.41 30.45
CA LEU A 416 3.98 -9.20 31.46
C LEU A 416 4.30 -9.93 32.78
N ASP A 417 4.78 -11.17 32.71
CA ASP A 417 5.19 -11.97 33.87
C ASP A 417 6.36 -11.31 34.63
N ALA A 418 7.26 -10.62 33.91
CA ALA A 418 8.35 -9.85 34.48
C ALA A 418 7.92 -8.49 35.07
N GLY A 419 6.62 -8.18 35.08
CA GLY A 419 6.04 -6.95 35.64
C GLY A 419 5.90 -5.81 34.63
N GLY A 420 6.11 -6.08 33.34
CA GLY A 420 5.79 -5.18 32.24
C GLY A 420 4.29 -4.92 32.12
N ARG A 421 3.93 -3.87 31.40
CA ARG A 421 2.53 -3.52 31.14
C ARG A 421 2.32 -3.21 29.67
N VAL A 422 1.16 -3.55 29.15
CA VAL A 422 0.84 -3.28 27.74
C VAL A 422 -0.40 -2.42 27.59
N VAL A 423 -0.37 -1.54 26.61
CA VAL A 423 -1.53 -0.81 26.09
C VAL A 423 -1.74 -1.29 24.66
N TRP A 424 -2.79 -2.08 24.44
CA TRP A 424 -3.17 -2.56 23.11
C TRP A 424 -4.18 -1.60 22.48
N ILE A 425 -3.89 -1.07 21.30
CA ILE A 425 -4.75 -0.08 20.61
C ILE A 425 -5.22 -0.67 19.28
N GLY A 426 -6.52 -0.91 19.16
CA GLY A 426 -7.14 -1.50 17.96
C GLY A 426 -8.41 -2.28 18.32
N GLY A 427 -8.83 -3.23 17.48
CA GLY A 427 -9.96 -4.09 17.84
C GLY A 427 -10.74 -4.78 16.72
N ARG A 428 -10.35 -4.62 15.44
CA ARG A 428 -11.03 -5.33 14.33
C ARG A 428 -10.74 -6.84 14.36
N HIS A 429 -9.56 -7.21 14.84
CA HIS A 429 -9.12 -8.60 15.03
C HIS A 429 -8.78 -8.87 16.49
N LEU A 430 -8.72 -10.16 16.84
CA LEU A 430 -8.43 -10.60 18.20
C LEU A 430 -6.97 -10.26 18.57
N PRO A 431 -6.72 -9.84 19.82
CA PRO A 431 -5.36 -9.57 20.30
C PRO A 431 -4.57 -10.87 20.49
N ALA A 432 -3.31 -10.73 20.94
CA ALA A 432 -2.45 -11.83 21.34
C ALA A 432 -3.20 -12.84 22.25
N SER A 433 -3.17 -14.10 21.85
CA SER A 433 -4.09 -15.12 22.36
C SER A 433 -3.73 -15.65 23.73
N VAL A 434 -2.43 -15.66 24.07
CA VAL A 434 -1.89 -16.13 25.34
C VAL A 434 -1.72 -14.94 26.27
N ALA A 435 -0.88 -13.98 25.89
CA ALA A 435 -0.54 -12.81 26.70
C ALA A 435 -1.75 -11.96 27.09
N LEU A 436 -2.76 -11.89 26.22
CA LEU A 436 -3.97 -11.08 26.41
C LEU A 436 -5.23 -11.93 26.43
N ALA A 437 -5.14 -13.17 26.94
CA ALA A 437 -6.27 -14.10 27.05
C ALA A 437 -7.47 -13.47 27.80
N GLU A 438 -7.22 -12.75 28.89
CA GLU A 438 -8.27 -12.06 29.65
C GLU A 438 -8.97 -10.98 28.81
N LEU A 439 -8.19 -10.10 28.15
CA LEU A 439 -8.73 -9.07 27.27
C LEU A 439 -9.54 -9.68 26.13
N ARG A 440 -9.01 -10.75 25.51
CA ARG A 440 -9.69 -11.50 24.45
C ARG A 440 -11.03 -12.06 24.92
N SER A 441 -11.10 -12.59 26.14
CA SER A 441 -12.35 -13.11 26.71
C SER A 441 -13.37 -12.00 27.01
N ALA A 442 -12.89 -10.79 27.31
CA ALA A 442 -13.73 -9.62 27.58
C ALA A 442 -14.19 -8.89 26.30
N MET A 443 -13.48 -9.07 25.17
CA MET A 443 -13.86 -8.49 23.89
C MET A 443 -15.08 -9.23 23.30
N THR A 444 -16.27 -8.68 23.50
CA THR A 444 -17.46 -9.09 22.77
C THR A 444 -17.39 -8.59 21.33
N LYS A 445 -17.39 -9.51 20.36
CA LYS A 445 -17.62 -9.19 18.96
C LYS A 445 -19.06 -8.67 18.85
N THR A 446 -19.23 -7.36 18.66
CA THR A 446 -20.54 -6.83 18.25
C THR A 446 -20.84 -7.39 16.86
N GLU A 447 -21.83 -8.28 16.78
CA GLU A 447 -22.26 -8.84 15.50
C GLU A 447 -22.66 -7.71 14.55
N LYS A 448 -22.37 -7.94 13.27
CA LYS A 448 -22.65 -7.04 12.14
C LYS A 448 -24.06 -6.47 12.25
N SER A 449 -24.20 -5.16 12.44
CA SER A 449 -25.38 -4.46 11.93
C SER A 449 -25.19 -4.33 10.42
N ASN A 450 -26.05 -5.04 9.67
CA ASN A 450 -26.06 -5.09 8.20
C ASN A 450 -25.95 -3.73 7.52
#